data_AF-B1K4I4-F1
#
_entry.id   AF-B1K4I4-F1
#
_cell.length_a   1.000
_cell.length_b   1.000
_cell.length_c   1.000
_cell.angle_alpha   90.00
_cell.angle_beta   90.00
_cell.angle_gamma   90.00
#
_symmetry.space_group_name_H-M   'P 1'
#
loop_
_entity.id
_entity.type
_entity.pdbx_description
1 polymer ?
#
loop_
_entity_poly.entity_id
_entity_poly.type
_entity_poly.pdbx_seq_one_letter_code
_entity_poly.pdbx_strand_id
1 'polypeptide(L)'
;MGVSRQQAAENRHAIVAAAERLFRLRGVDAVGLTELMKEAGFTQGGFYNHFKSKDALVAEVMDKAMQDRADSPNAGSVAKQVTAYLSGAHRDNVEGGCPLSGFAGDAPRLTDAARACYTRGVAAYLERLERMVATEGSVAADARDDAIAVLSQMVGALVLSRAVAGTDPALADEILDAARRALVGQPDDPAAVPA
;
A
#
# COMPACT_ATOMS: atom_id res chain seq x y z
N MET A 1 -7.61 -9.58 -37.83
CA MET A 1 -8.77 -9.70 -36.93
C MET A 1 -8.57 -8.71 -35.80
N GLY A 2 -9.49 -7.77 -35.63
CA GLY A 2 -9.42 -6.79 -34.55
C GLY A 2 -9.78 -7.41 -33.20
N VAL A 3 -9.15 -6.94 -32.13
CA VAL A 3 -9.49 -7.32 -30.76
C VAL A 3 -10.86 -6.69 -30.41
N SER A 4 -11.76 -7.45 -29.78
CA SER A 4 -13.06 -6.90 -29.34
C SER A 4 -12.86 -5.86 -28.24
N ARG A 5 -13.82 -4.94 -28.05
CA ARG A 5 -13.73 -3.94 -26.97
C ARG A 5 -13.58 -4.59 -25.58
N GLN A 6 -14.27 -5.71 -25.37
CA GLN A 6 -14.17 -6.48 -24.13
C GLN A 6 -12.77 -7.06 -23.94
N GLN A 7 -12.23 -7.72 -24.97
CA GLN A 7 -10.88 -8.29 -24.90
C GLN A 7 -9.81 -7.20 -24.71
N ALA A 8 -10.00 -6.02 -25.30
CA ALA A 8 -9.10 -4.89 -25.12
C ALA A 8 -9.11 -4.37 -23.67
N ALA A 9 -10.27 -4.38 -23.00
CA ALA A 9 -10.40 -4.03 -21.59
C ALA A 9 -9.76 -5.08 -20.67
N GLU A 10 -10.00 -6.36 -20.94
CA GLU A 10 -9.38 -7.47 -20.19
C GLU A 10 -7.85 -7.44 -20.30
N ASN A 11 -7.32 -7.21 -21.51
CA ASN A 11 -5.88 -7.05 -21.72
C ASN A 11 -5.33 -5.86 -20.95
N ARG A 12 -6.06 -4.74 -20.94
CA ARG A 12 -5.66 -3.54 -20.20
C ARG A 12 -5.61 -3.81 -18.70
N HIS A 13 -6.59 -4.50 -18.13
CA HIS A 13 -6.59 -4.92 -16.73
C HIS A 13 -5.39 -5.82 -16.41
N ALA A 14 -5.07 -6.78 -17.28
CA ALA A 14 -3.90 -7.65 -17.10
C ALA A 14 -2.59 -6.85 -17.07
N ILE A 15 -2.44 -5.86 -17.97
CA ILE A 15 -1.27 -4.97 -18.00
C ILE A 15 -1.17 -4.16 -16.70
N VAL A 16 -2.28 -3.59 -16.21
CA VAL A 16 -2.31 -2.81 -14.96
C VAL A 16 -1.95 -3.69 -13.76
N ALA A 17 -2.51 -4.90 -13.66
CA ALA A 17 -2.22 -5.82 -12.56
C ALA A 17 -0.75 -6.25 -12.54
N ALA A 18 -0.17 -6.56 -13.70
CA ALA A 18 1.26 -6.89 -13.83
C ALA A 18 2.15 -5.69 -13.46
N ALA A 19 1.79 -4.50 -13.93
CA ALA A 19 2.49 -3.25 -13.62
C ALA A 19 2.48 -2.95 -12.12
N GLU A 20 1.32 -3.06 -11.49
CA GLU A 20 1.11 -2.84 -10.06
C GLU A 20 2.02 -3.74 -9.20
N ARG A 21 2.07 -5.04 -9.51
CA ARG A 21 2.96 -5.99 -8.84
C ARG A 21 4.43 -5.61 -9.02
N LEU A 22 4.87 -5.39 -10.27
CA LEU A 22 6.26 -5.09 -10.58
C LEU A 22 6.72 -3.77 -9.96
N PHE A 23 5.89 -2.73 -10.01
CA PHE A 23 6.23 -1.43 -9.43
C PHE A 23 6.37 -1.52 -7.92
N ARG A 24 5.51 -2.27 -7.21
CA ARG A 24 5.69 -2.48 -5.76
C ARG A 24 6.94 -3.29 -5.42
N LEU A 25 7.29 -4.27 -6.24
CA LEU A 25 8.44 -5.15 -5.98
C LEU A 25 9.78 -4.46 -6.24
N ARG A 26 9.85 -3.60 -7.28
CA ARG A 26 11.12 -3.12 -7.82
C ARG A 26 11.23 -1.60 -7.87
N GLY A 27 10.16 -0.89 -7.56
CA GLY A 27 10.05 0.55 -7.75
C GLY A 27 9.64 0.91 -9.19
N VAL A 28 8.95 2.04 -9.33
CA VAL A 28 8.40 2.48 -10.62
C VAL A 28 9.50 2.74 -11.65
N ASP A 29 10.60 3.38 -11.26
CA ASP A 29 11.68 3.78 -12.18
C ASP A 29 12.45 2.58 -12.72
N ALA A 30 12.65 1.55 -11.90
CA ALA A 30 13.42 0.36 -12.26
C ALA A 30 12.69 -0.58 -13.22
N VAL A 31 11.39 -0.38 -13.46
CA VAL A 31 10.56 -1.25 -14.30
C VAL A 31 10.43 -0.69 -15.71
N GLY A 32 11.01 -1.36 -16.70
CA GLY A 32 10.91 -1.01 -18.12
C GLY A 32 9.61 -1.50 -18.79
N LEU A 33 9.21 -0.88 -19.91
CA LEU A 33 8.03 -1.31 -20.66
C LEU A 33 8.16 -2.72 -21.25
N THR A 34 9.36 -3.10 -21.69
CA THR A 34 9.61 -4.41 -22.30
C THR A 34 9.34 -5.55 -21.32
N GLU A 35 9.90 -5.46 -20.12
CA GLU A 35 9.72 -6.49 -19.09
C GLU A 35 8.29 -6.49 -18.53
N LEU A 36 7.68 -5.32 -18.39
CA LEU A 36 6.29 -5.19 -17.93
C LEU A 36 5.33 -5.86 -18.90
N MET A 37 5.46 -5.58 -20.20
CA MET A 37 4.61 -6.20 -21.22
C MET A 37 4.87 -7.71 -21.30
N LYS A 38 6.12 -8.15 -21.15
CA LYS A 38 6.47 -9.57 -21.09
C LYS A 38 5.78 -10.27 -19.91
N GLU A 39 5.84 -9.69 -18.72
CA GLU A 39 5.16 -10.21 -17.52
C GLU A 39 3.64 -10.28 -17.73
N ALA A 40 3.06 -9.28 -18.39
CA ALA A 40 1.64 -9.25 -18.74
C ALA A 40 1.26 -10.22 -19.90
N GLY A 41 2.21 -10.89 -20.54
CA GLY A 41 1.95 -11.81 -21.66
C GLY A 41 1.78 -11.14 -23.02
N PHE A 42 2.27 -9.91 -23.18
CA PHE A 42 2.12 -9.09 -24.39
C PHE A 42 3.46 -8.66 -24.99
N THR A 43 3.43 -8.23 -26.26
CA THR A 43 4.58 -7.60 -26.90
C THR A 43 4.71 -6.14 -26.45
N GLN A 44 5.93 -5.60 -26.41
CA GLN A 44 6.15 -4.19 -26.09
C GLN A 44 5.38 -3.25 -27.03
N GLY A 45 5.28 -3.59 -28.33
CA GLY A 45 4.52 -2.80 -29.30
C GLY A 45 3.02 -2.70 -28.97
N GLY A 46 2.47 -3.72 -28.31
CA GLY A 46 1.08 -3.72 -27.86
C GLY A 46 0.78 -2.69 -26.77
N PHE A 47 1.79 -2.18 -26.05
CA PHE A 47 1.61 -1.21 -24.97
C PHE A 47 0.87 0.05 -25.44
N TYR A 48 1.29 0.58 -26.59
CA TYR A 48 0.76 1.83 -27.13
C TYR A 48 -0.68 1.72 -27.65
N ASN A 49 -1.22 0.50 -27.75
CA ASN A 49 -2.65 0.29 -28.03
C ASN A 49 -3.52 0.54 -26.78
N HIS A 50 -2.93 0.48 -25.58
CA HIS A 50 -3.65 0.58 -24.31
C HIS A 50 -3.31 1.84 -23.50
N PHE A 51 -2.06 2.33 -23.61
CA PHE A 51 -1.55 3.45 -22.84
C PHE A 51 -0.75 4.41 -23.71
N LYS A 52 -0.92 5.71 -23.48
CA LYS A 52 -0.20 6.76 -24.22
C LYS A 52 1.26 6.90 -23.77
N SER A 53 1.56 6.54 -22.53
CA SER A 53 2.89 6.63 -21.93
C SER A 53 2.97 5.74 -20.69
N LYS A 54 4.20 5.47 -20.22
CA LYS A 54 4.43 4.81 -18.93
C LYS A 54 3.80 5.60 -17.79
N ASP A 55 3.87 6.93 -17.82
CA ASP A 55 3.28 7.79 -16.80
C ASP A 55 1.76 7.65 -16.71
N ALA A 56 1.08 7.49 -17.85
CA ALA A 56 -0.35 7.24 -17.88
C ALA A 56 -0.71 5.90 -17.22
N LEU A 57 0.11 4.86 -17.44
CA LEU A 57 -0.04 3.58 -16.75
C LEU A 57 0.23 3.73 -15.24
N VAL A 58 1.27 4.46 -14.83
CA VAL A 58 1.61 4.67 -13.41
C VAL A 58 0.48 5.39 -12.68
N ALA A 59 -0.10 6.43 -13.27
CA ALA A 59 -1.22 7.14 -12.67
C ALA A 59 -2.43 6.21 -12.46
N GLU A 60 -2.73 5.35 -13.43
CA GLU A 60 -3.82 4.39 -13.32
C GLU A 60 -3.57 3.28 -12.30
N VAL A 61 -2.35 2.74 -12.27
CA VAL A 61 -1.93 1.78 -11.25
C VAL A 61 -2.09 2.37 -9.86
N MET A 62 -1.67 3.63 -9.69
CA MET A 62 -1.79 4.32 -8.41
C MET A 62 -3.26 4.53 -8.01
N ASP A 63 -4.10 5.00 -8.94
CA ASP A 63 -5.52 5.23 -8.69
C ASP A 63 -6.23 3.92 -8.31
N LYS A 64 -6.02 2.84 -9.09
CA LYS A 64 -6.54 1.50 -8.80
C LYS A 64 -6.07 1.02 -7.43
N ALA A 65 -4.77 1.05 -7.15
CA ALA A 65 -4.23 0.54 -5.89
C ALA A 65 -4.80 1.27 -4.67
N MET A 66 -4.98 2.60 -4.77
CA MET A 66 -5.59 3.39 -3.69
C MET A 66 -7.08 3.12 -3.53
N GLN A 67 -7.82 2.93 -4.63
CA GLN A 67 -9.24 2.55 -4.61
C GLN A 67 -9.44 1.17 -4.00
N ASP A 68 -8.71 0.16 -4.47
CA ASP A 68 -8.76 -1.21 -3.92
C ASP A 68 -8.48 -1.21 -2.42
N ARG A 69 -7.54 -0.37 -1.97
CA ARG A 69 -7.24 -0.23 -0.54
C ARG A 69 -8.36 0.46 0.22
N ALA A 70 -8.95 1.52 -0.33
CA ALA A 70 -10.07 2.23 0.29
C ALA A 70 -11.28 1.30 0.46
N ASP A 71 -11.56 0.48 -0.56
CA ASP A 71 -12.68 -0.47 -0.61
C ASP A 71 -12.43 -1.73 0.21
N SER A 72 -11.18 -2.02 0.57
CA SER A 72 -10.87 -3.18 1.42
C SER A 72 -11.54 -3.08 2.79
N PRO A 73 -12.22 -4.13 3.26
CA PRO A 73 -12.89 -4.11 4.56
C PRO A 73 -11.90 -3.85 5.69
N ASN A 74 -12.32 -3.09 6.69
CA ASN A 74 -11.53 -2.88 7.91
C ASN A 74 -11.45 -4.16 8.74
N ALA A 75 -10.35 -4.35 9.46
CA ALA A 75 -10.18 -5.48 10.39
C ALA A 75 -11.05 -5.40 11.67
N GLY A 76 -12.03 -4.49 11.71
CA GLY A 76 -12.91 -4.25 12.85
C GLY A 76 -12.37 -3.16 13.78
N SER A 77 -11.29 -3.45 14.51
CA SER A 77 -10.67 -2.52 15.47
C SER A 77 -9.29 -2.03 15.01
N VAL A 78 -8.82 -0.92 15.58
CA VAL A 78 -7.45 -0.40 15.37
C VAL A 78 -6.44 -1.48 15.76
N ALA A 79 -6.62 -2.13 16.90
CA ALA A 79 -5.71 -3.18 17.36
C ALA A 79 -5.58 -4.37 16.38
N LYS A 80 -6.71 -4.83 15.81
CA LYS A 80 -6.69 -5.88 14.78
C LYS A 80 -6.04 -5.39 13.49
N GLN A 81 -6.30 -4.14 13.10
CA GLN A 81 -5.72 -3.53 11.92
C GLN A 81 -4.20 -3.42 12.04
N VAL A 82 -3.69 -2.97 13.19
CA VAL A 82 -2.26 -2.89 13.51
C VAL A 82 -1.62 -4.28 13.52
N THR A 83 -2.24 -5.25 14.19
CA THR A 83 -1.71 -6.62 14.29
C THR A 83 -1.55 -7.27 12.92
N ALA A 84 -2.58 -7.16 12.06
CA ALA A 84 -2.53 -7.68 10.70
C ALA A 84 -1.50 -6.95 9.84
N TYR A 85 -1.43 -5.62 9.97
CA TYR A 85 -0.53 -4.78 9.17
C TYR A 85 0.94 -5.00 9.52
N LEU A 86 1.27 -5.14 10.80
CA LEU A 86 2.66 -5.30 11.25
C LEU A 86 3.08 -6.77 11.29
N SER A 87 2.47 -7.66 10.51
CA SER A 87 2.80 -9.09 10.48
C SER A 87 3.98 -9.41 9.57
N GLY A 88 4.70 -10.51 9.85
CA GLY A 88 5.70 -11.07 8.92
C GLY A 88 5.10 -11.39 7.55
N ALA A 89 3.86 -11.90 7.52
CA ALA A 89 3.12 -12.14 6.28
C ALA A 89 2.96 -10.86 5.43
N HIS A 90 2.67 -9.71 6.05
CA HIS A 90 2.59 -8.45 5.32
C HIS A 90 3.97 -7.90 4.94
N ARG A 91 4.98 -8.04 5.81
CA ARG A 91 6.37 -7.69 5.49
C ARG A 91 6.82 -8.39 4.20
N ASP A 92 6.59 -9.70 4.13
CA ASP A 92 7.08 -10.56 3.05
C ASP A 92 6.21 -10.41 1.78
N ASN A 93 4.94 -10.04 1.91
CA ASN A 93 4.05 -9.77 0.79
C ASN A 93 4.17 -8.32 0.28
N VAL A 94 5.31 -7.99 -0.33
CA VAL A 94 5.55 -6.66 -0.93
C VAL A 94 4.58 -6.39 -2.09
N GLU A 95 4.30 -7.40 -2.92
CA GLU A 95 3.47 -7.26 -4.12
C GLU A 95 1.97 -7.16 -3.85
N GLY A 96 1.47 -7.63 -2.71
CA GLY A 96 0.04 -7.59 -2.37
C GLY A 96 -0.27 -6.81 -1.08
N GLY A 97 0.73 -6.18 -0.50
CA GLY A 97 0.61 -5.39 0.73
C GLY A 97 -0.06 -4.03 0.55
N CYS A 98 -0.03 -3.23 1.61
CA CYS A 98 -0.59 -1.89 1.62
C CYS A 98 0.16 -0.98 0.61
N PRO A 99 -0.55 -0.40 -0.37
CA PRO A 99 0.08 0.42 -1.41
C PRO A 99 0.67 1.71 -0.87
N LEU A 100 0.21 2.22 0.28
CA LEU A 100 0.84 3.36 0.95
C LEU A 100 2.29 3.02 1.32
N SER A 101 2.53 1.87 1.94
CA SER A 101 3.91 1.43 2.24
C SER A 101 4.70 1.04 0.99
N GLY A 102 4.04 0.45 -0.01
CA GLY A 102 4.70 -0.03 -1.22
C GLY A 102 5.19 1.09 -2.13
N PHE A 103 4.46 2.20 -2.22
CA PHE A 103 4.79 3.33 -3.09
C PHE A 103 5.39 4.53 -2.37
N ALA A 104 5.53 4.51 -1.03
CA ALA A 104 6.03 5.67 -0.28
C ALA A 104 7.37 6.20 -0.80
N GLY A 105 8.29 5.33 -1.19
CA GLY A 105 9.60 5.70 -1.74
C GLY A 105 9.56 6.20 -3.19
N ASP A 106 8.53 5.83 -3.95
CA ASP A 106 8.34 6.25 -5.35
C ASP A 106 7.56 7.55 -5.45
N ALA A 107 6.53 7.74 -4.62
CA ALA A 107 5.54 8.81 -4.71
C ALA A 107 6.12 10.23 -4.91
N PRO A 108 7.23 10.63 -4.24
CA PRO A 108 7.82 11.96 -4.47
C PRO A 108 8.40 12.16 -5.88
N ARG A 109 8.77 11.08 -6.58
CA ARG A 109 9.41 11.11 -7.91
C ARG A 109 8.41 10.96 -9.06
N LEU A 110 7.16 10.62 -8.76
CA LEU A 110 6.13 10.40 -9.78
C LEU A 110 5.61 11.71 -10.35
N THR A 111 4.91 11.60 -11.48
CA THR A 111 4.16 12.70 -12.09
C THR A 111 3.08 13.25 -11.16
N ASP A 112 2.66 14.49 -11.40
CA ASP A 112 1.62 15.17 -10.61
C ASP A 112 0.33 14.35 -10.52
N ALA A 113 -0.07 13.71 -11.63
CA ALA A 113 -1.27 12.88 -11.68
C ALA A 113 -1.17 11.68 -10.74
N ALA A 114 -0.06 10.93 -10.78
CA ALA A 114 0.15 9.78 -9.91
C ALA A 114 0.33 10.21 -8.44
N ARG A 115 1.08 11.28 -8.19
CA ARG A 115 1.25 11.84 -6.84
C ARG A 115 -0.08 12.29 -6.22
N ALA A 116 -0.96 12.90 -7.01
CA ALA A 116 -2.30 13.26 -6.56
C ALA A 116 -3.15 12.03 -6.18
N CYS A 117 -3.02 10.92 -6.92
CA CYS A 117 -3.69 9.65 -6.57
C CYS A 117 -3.19 9.12 -5.22
N TYR A 118 -1.86 9.11 -5.01
CA TYR A 118 -1.26 8.71 -3.74
C TYR A 118 -1.74 9.59 -2.58
N THR A 119 -1.74 10.93 -2.75
CA THR A 119 -2.23 11.87 -1.73
C THR A 119 -3.69 11.60 -1.34
N ARG A 120 -4.57 11.38 -2.32
CA ARG A 120 -5.97 11.01 -2.04
C ARG A 120 -6.06 9.70 -1.27
N GLY A 121 -5.26 8.70 -1.63
CA GLY A 121 -5.20 7.42 -0.93
C GLY A 121 -4.78 7.55 0.53
N VAL A 122 -3.75 8.36 0.82
CA VAL A 122 -3.33 8.67 2.19
C VAL A 122 -4.45 9.35 2.97
N ALA A 123 -5.07 10.38 2.39
CA ALA A 123 -6.16 11.11 3.02
C ALA A 123 -7.35 10.20 3.37
N ALA A 124 -7.81 9.40 2.41
CA ALA A 124 -8.91 8.45 2.60
C ALA A 124 -8.59 7.39 3.66
N TYR A 125 -7.34 6.90 3.71
CA TYR A 125 -6.93 5.93 4.71
C TYR A 125 -6.88 6.54 6.12
N LEU A 126 -6.40 7.79 6.24
CA LEU A 126 -6.40 8.52 7.50
C LEU A 126 -7.80 8.81 8.00
N GLU A 127 -8.71 9.28 7.14
CA GLU A 127 -10.12 9.48 7.51
C GLU A 127 -10.76 8.18 8.02
N ARG A 128 -10.38 7.05 7.42
CA ARG A 128 -10.87 5.73 7.85
C ARG A 128 -10.32 5.33 9.22
N LEU A 129 -9.03 5.56 9.47
CA LEU A 129 -8.43 5.31 10.79
C LEU A 129 -8.98 6.24 11.86
N GLU A 130 -9.14 7.53 11.56
CA GLU A 130 -9.71 8.54 12.44
C GLU A 130 -11.11 8.14 12.91
N ARG A 131 -11.97 7.66 12.00
CA ARG A 131 -13.27 7.10 12.37
C ARG A 131 -13.16 5.91 13.33
N MET A 132 -12.17 5.03 13.13
CA MET A 132 -11.96 3.87 14.01
C MET A 132 -11.48 4.29 15.40
N VAL A 133 -10.51 5.20 15.47
CA VAL A 133 -9.98 5.73 16.72
C VAL A 133 -11.06 6.46 17.52
N ALA A 134 -11.86 7.31 16.86
CA ALA A 134 -12.96 8.01 17.51
C ALA A 134 -14.03 7.06 18.08
N THR A 135 -14.29 5.91 17.42
CA THR A 135 -15.23 4.90 17.95
C THR A 135 -14.70 4.12 19.14
N GLU A 136 -13.38 4.07 19.33
CA GLU A 136 -12.73 3.32 20.42
C GLU A 136 -12.53 4.15 21.69
N GLY A 137 -12.93 5.43 21.68
CA GLY A 137 -13.05 6.26 22.89
C GLY A 137 -12.15 7.51 22.94
N SER A 138 -11.39 7.82 21.88
CA SER A 138 -10.61 9.07 21.86
C SER A 138 -11.51 10.31 21.74
N VAL A 139 -11.06 11.43 22.31
CA VAL A 139 -11.71 12.73 22.11
C VAL A 139 -11.57 13.11 20.63
N ALA A 140 -12.65 13.56 19.99
CA ALA A 140 -12.66 13.86 18.55
C ALA A 140 -11.58 14.87 18.10
N ALA A 141 -11.10 15.74 18.99
CA ALA A 141 -10.01 16.67 18.73
C ALA A 141 -8.65 15.96 18.55
N ASP A 142 -8.42 14.86 19.24
CA ASP A 142 -7.17 14.10 19.22
C ASP A 142 -7.21 12.93 18.22
N ALA A 143 -8.41 12.49 17.82
CA ALA A 143 -8.61 11.36 16.91
C ALA A 143 -7.84 11.48 15.58
N ARG A 144 -7.68 12.70 15.06
CA ARG A 144 -6.93 12.94 13.83
C ARG A 144 -5.43 12.76 14.03
N ASP A 145 -4.89 13.34 15.09
CA ASP A 145 -3.46 13.27 15.42
C ASP A 145 -3.07 11.83 15.77
N ASP A 146 -3.94 11.13 16.51
CA ASP A 146 -3.79 9.70 16.81
C ASP A 146 -3.80 8.85 15.54
N ALA A 147 -4.75 9.08 14.62
CA ALA A 147 -4.78 8.36 13.34
C ALA A 147 -3.52 8.58 12.50
N ILE A 148 -2.98 9.80 12.50
CA ILE A 148 -1.72 10.14 11.84
C ILE A 148 -0.54 9.42 12.52
N ALA A 149 -0.48 9.42 13.85
CA ALA A 149 0.55 8.73 14.60
C ALA A 149 0.52 7.21 14.36
N VAL A 150 -0.66 6.60 14.44
CA VAL A 150 -0.90 5.18 14.17
C VAL A 150 -0.47 4.82 12.75
N LEU A 151 -0.90 5.58 11.73
CA LEU A 151 -0.52 5.30 10.35
C LEU A 151 0.99 5.43 10.15
N SER A 152 1.59 6.48 10.71
CA SER A 152 3.03 6.76 10.56
C SER A 152 3.86 5.63 11.17
N GLN A 153 3.50 5.14 12.36
CA GLN A 153 4.18 4.01 12.99
C GLN A 153 3.95 2.70 12.22
N MET A 154 2.73 2.43 11.76
CA MET A 154 2.42 1.24 10.95
C MET A 154 3.26 1.19 9.67
N VAL A 155 3.22 2.26 8.88
CA VAL A 155 3.96 2.36 7.61
C VAL A 155 5.46 2.35 7.85
N GLY A 156 5.94 3.18 8.79
CA GLY A 156 7.36 3.31 9.10
C GLY A 156 7.98 2.01 9.59
N ALA A 157 7.36 1.33 10.56
CA ALA A 157 7.86 0.06 11.07
C ALA A 157 7.89 -1.02 9.99
N LEU A 158 6.86 -1.11 9.13
CA LEU A 158 6.84 -2.07 8.04
C LEU A 158 7.94 -1.81 7.01
N VAL A 159 8.17 -0.54 6.64
CA VAL A 159 9.23 -0.14 5.70
C VAL A 159 10.61 -0.45 6.27
N LEU A 160 10.86 -0.11 7.53
CA LEU A 160 12.14 -0.40 8.21
C LEU A 160 12.37 -1.91 8.34
N SER A 161 11.34 -2.67 8.73
CA SER A 161 11.40 -4.13 8.83
C SER A 161 11.76 -4.77 7.48
N ARG A 162 11.12 -4.35 6.39
CA ARG A 162 11.47 -4.81 5.02
C ARG A 162 12.90 -4.48 4.63
N ALA A 163 13.40 -3.30 5.01
CA ALA A 163 14.73 -2.84 4.63
C ALA A 163 15.86 -3.71 5.21
N VAL A 164 15.66 -4.27 6.40
CA VAL A 164 16.68 -5.08 7.10
C VAL A 164 16.45 -6.59 6.99
N ALA A 165 15.26 -7.04 6.59
CA ALA A 165 14.88 -8.46 6.57
C ALA A 165 15.82 -9.37 5.76
N GLY A 166 16.40 -8.86 4.66
CA GLY A 166 17.33 -9.64 3.84
C GLY A 166 18.69 -9.90 4.50
N THR A 167 19.06 -9.12 5.51
CA THR A 167 20.37 -9.17 6.18
C THR A 167 20.29 -9.51 7.67
N ASP A 168 19.19 -9.13 8.32
CA ASP A 168 18.92 -9.37 9.74
C ASP A 168 17.41 -9.62 9.95
N PRO A 169 16.96 -10.87 9.77
CA PRO A 169 15.56 -11.24 9.99
C PRO A 169 15.10 -11.04 11.44
N ALA A 170 15.99 -11.20 12.42
CA ALA A 170 15.66 -11.03 13.83
C ALA A 170 15.36 -9.57 14.16
N LEU A 171 16.18 -8.64 13.67
CA LEU A 171 15.90 -7.21 13.76
C LEU A 171 14.61 -6.83 13.02
N ALA A 172 14.34 -7.44 11.86
CA ALA A 172 13.11 -7.19 11.12
C ALA A 172 11.87 -7.56 11.94
N ASP A 173 11.88 -8.70 12.63
CA ASP A 173 10.81 -9.13 13.52
C ASP A 173 10.71 -8.24 14.77
N GLU A 174 11.85 -7.87 15.36
CA GLU A 174 11.93 -6.98 16.53
C GLU A 174 11.25 -5.63 16.26
N ILE A 175 11.50 -5.02 15.10
CA ILE A 175 10.88 -3.75 14.70
C ILE A 175 9.35 -3.87 14.65
N LEU A 176 8.84 -4.94 14.05
CA LEU A 176 7.39 -5.18 13.94
C LEU A 176 6.77 -5.41 15.32
N ASP A 177 7.43 -6.20 16.16
CA ASP A 177 7.00 -6.50 17.52
C ASP A 177 6.98 -5.26 18.42
N ALA A 178 8.03 -4.43 18.36
CA ALA A 178 8.11 -3.20 19.12
C ALA A 178 7.00 -2.21 18.73
N ALA A 179 6.78 -2.03 17.42
CA ALA A 179 5.72 -1.16 16.92
C ALA A 179 4.32 -1.68 17.26
N ARG A 180 4.08 -3.00 17.21
CA ARG A 180 2.82 -3.59 17.71
C ARG A 180 2.60 -3.27 19.18
N ARG A 181 3.56 -3.56 20.04
CA ARG A 181 3.43 -3.30 21.50
C ARG A 181 3.16 -1.84 21.81
N ALA A 182 3.81 -0.92 21.09
CA ALA A 182 3.60 0.51 21.27
C ALA A 182 2.17 0.96 20.88
N LEU A 183 1.58 0.33 19.85
CA LEU A 183 0.29 0.73 19.31
C LEU A 183 -0.92 0.01 19.93
N VAL A 184 -0.75 -1.22 20.43
CA VAL A 184 -1.88 -2.04 20.93
C VAL A 184 -1.71 -2.53 22.36
N GLY A 185 -0.62 -2.14 23.05
CA GLY A 185 -0.24 -2.71 24.34
C GLY A 185 0.31 -4.14 24.21
N GLN A 186 0.71 -4.75 25.33
CA GLN A 186 1.04 -6.18 25.33
C GLN A 186 -0.25 -7.01 25.22
N PRO A 187 -0.24 -8.17 24.53
CA PRO A 187 -1.42 -9.04 24.39
C PRO A 187 -2.05 -9.55 25.70
N ASP A 188 -1.48 -9.25 26.87
CA ASP A 188 -1.97 -9.68 28.19
C ASP A 188 -1.86 -8.56 29.26
N ASP A 189 -1.90 -7.28 28.88
CA ASP A 189 -2.02 -6.20 29.88
C ASP A 189 -3.47 -5.71 29.99
N PRO A 190 -4.24 -6.12 31.03
CA PRO A 190 -5.60 -5.65 31.25
C PRO A 190 -5.69 -4.14 31.59
N ALA A 191 -4.56 -3.44 31.71
CA ALA A 191 -4.52 -2.01 32.05
C ALA A 191 -4.31 -1.06 30.84
N ALA A 192 -4.15 -1.56 29.62
CA ALA A 192 -3.95 -0.71 28.45
C ALA A 192 -5.28 -0.25 27.83
N VAL A 193 -6.05 0.52 28.59
CA VAL A 193 -7.05 1.46 28.03
C VAL A 193 -6.42 2.85 28.19
N PRO A 194 -6.04 3.56 27.12
CA PRO A 194 -5.60 4.93 27.27
C PRO A 194 -6.80 5.80 27.65
N ALA A 195 -6.56 6.67 28.63
CA ALA A 195 -7.47 7.74 29.03
C ALA A 195 -7.52 8.86 27.99
#